data_AF-A0A069IF02-F1
#
_entry.id   AF-A0A069IF02-F1
#
_cell.length_a   1.000
_cell.length_b   1.000
_cell.length_c   1.000
_cell.angle_alpha   90.00
_cell.angle_beta   90.00
_cell.angle_gamma   90.00
#
_symmetry.space_group_name_H-M   'P 1'
#
loop_
_entity.id
_entity.type
_entity.pdbx_description
1 polymer ?
#
loop_
_entity_poly.entity_id
_entity_poly.type
_entity_poly.pdbx_seq_one_letter_code
_entity_poly.pdbx_strand_id
1 'polypeptide(L)'
;MTARQRHPRTPAEAREAATEAKLIAEPLAQEGEAAPTHETIHQSCHDLLRVSAGLESLLLLLELQADEQAANNGLHALLAPLKQQLDQAVNRVQALY
;
A
#
# COMPACT_ATOMS: atom_id res chain seq x y z
N MET A 1 -42.96 -26.04 -19.41
CA MET A 1 -42.74 -25.42 -18.09
C MET A 1 -42.24 -24.00 -18.30
N THR A 2 -43.12 -23.00 -18.25
CA THR A 2 -42.77 -21.59 -18.48
C THR A 2 -42.79 -20.84 -17.16
N ALA A 3 -41.62 -20.35 -16.76
CA ALA A 3 -41.43 -19.54 -15.56
C ALA A 3 -42.20 -18.21 -15.73
N ARG A 4 -43.26 -18.03 -14.93
CA ARG A 4 -44.01 -16.78 -14.87
C ARG A 4 -43.14 -15.70 -14.23
N GLN A 5 -42.61 -14.80 -15.04
CA GLN A 5 -41.99 -13.57 -14.56
C GLN A 5 -43.10 -12.70 -13.93
N ARG A 6 -43.09 -12.59 -12.59
CA ARG A 6 -43.97 -11.68 -11.85
C ARG A 6 -43.48 -10.25 -12.09
N HIS A 7 -44.15 -9.53 -12.99
CA HIS A 7 -44.01 -8.08 -13.06
C HIS A 7 -44.73 -7.45 -11.85
N PRO A 8 -44.08 -6.56 -11.10
CA PRO A 8 -44.72 -5.86 -9.97
C PRO A 8 -45.89 -5.03 -10.52
N ARG A 9 -47.07 -5.19 -9.91
CA ARG A 9 -48.32 -4.62 -10.42
C ARG A 9 -48.62 -3.25 -9.82
N THR A 10 -47.89 -2.84 -8.78
CA THR A 10 -48.16 -1.59 -8.07
C THR A 10 -46.88 -0.81 -7.75
N PRO A 11 -46.95 0.53 -7.63
CA PRO A 11 -45.81 1.37 -7.26
C PRO A 11 -45.26 1.09 -5.86
N ALA A 12 -46.06 0.44 -4.98
CA ALA A 12 -45.63 0.00 -3.66
C ALA A 12 -44.70 -1.23 -3.75
N GLU A 13 -45.09 -2.24 -4.53
CA GLU A 13 -44.28 -3.45 -4.75
C GLU A 13 -42.94 -3.15 -5.46
N ALA A 14 -42.93 -2.16 -6.36
CA ALA A 14 -41.70 -1.71 -7.01
C ALA A 14 -40.74 -1.01 -6.03
N ARG A 15 -41.27 -0.28 -5.04
CA ARG A 15 -40.47 0.34 -3.98
C ARG A 15 -39.92 -0.69 -3.01
N GLU A 16 -40.72 -1.69 -2.66
CA GLU A 16 -40.33 -2.80 -1.80
C GLU A 16 -39.24 -3.66 -2.44
N ALA A 17 -39.41 -4.03 -3.71
CA ALA A 17 -38.38 -4.74 -4.48
C ALA A 17 -37.10 -3.91 -4.66
N ALA A 18 -37.22 -2.58 -4.82
CA ALA A 18 -36.07 -1.69 -4.87
C ALA A 18 -35.35 -1.58 -3.51
N THR A 19 -36.08 -1.58 -2.39
CA THR A 19 -35.49 -1.61 -1.06
C THR A 19 -34.84 -2.94 -0.73
N GLU A 20 -35.43 -4.07 -1.13
CA GLU A 20 -34.84 -5.39 -0.99
C GLU A 20 -33.59 -5.54 -1.86
N ALA A 21 -33.62 -5.09 -3.12
CA ALA A 21 -32.44 -5.08 -3.99
C ALA A 21 -31.32 -4.20 -3.42
N LYS A 22 -31.65 -3.08 -2.76
CA LYS A 22 -30.69 -2.20 -2.10
C LYS A 22 -30.08 -2.85 -0.85
N LEU A 23 -30.89 -3.52 -0.03
CA LEU A 23 -30.44 -4.28 1.15
C LEU A 23 -29.58 -5.50 0.80
N ILE A 24 -29.78 -6.10 -0.38
CA ILE A 24 -28.96 -7.21 -0.90
C ILE A 24 -27.65 -6.71 -1.53
N ALA A 25 -27.63 -5.49 -2.08
CA ALA A 25 -26.45 -4.91 -2.73
C ALA A 25 -25.49 -4.20 -1.75
N GLU A 26 -26.00 -3.66 -0.63
CA GLU A 26 -25.20 -2.96 0.39
C GLU A 26 -24.10 -3.80 1.07
N PRO A 27 -24.24 -5.13 1.31
CA PRO A 27 -23.19 -5.92 1.96
C PRO A 27 -21.98 -6.24 1.06
N LEU A 28 -22.11 -6.11 -0.27
CA LEU A 28 -21.07 -6.52 -1.23
C LEU A 28 -20.12 -5.39 -1.63
N ALA A 29 -20.32 -4.18 -1.10
CA ALA A 29 -19.48 -3.01 -1.42
C ALA A 29 -18.31 -2.78 -0.44
N GLN A 30 -18.14 -3.64 0.57
CA GLN A 30 -17.21 -3.37 1.69
C GLN A 30 -15.92 -4.20 1.70
N GLU A 31 -15.60 -4.90 0.63
CA GLU A 31 -14.27 -5.51 0.45
C GLU A 31 -13.47 -4.81 -0.65
N GLY A 32 -13.52 -3.48 -0.64
CA GLY A 32 -12.50 -2.67 -1.30
C GLY A 32 -11.44 -2.35 -0.26
N GLU A 33 -10.26 -2.95 -0.37
CA GLU A 33 -9.08 -2.51 0.39
C GLU A 33 -8.99 -0.99 0.28
N ALA A 34 -9.25 -0.29 1.40
CA ALA A 34 -9.36 1.16 1.38
C ALA A 34 -8.05 1.72 0.84
N ALA A 35 -8.12 2.44 -0.29
CA ALA A 35 -6.93 3.01 -0.90
C ALA A 35 -6.17 3.82 0.17
N PRO A 36 -4.83 3.67 0.25
CA PRO A 36 -4.04 4.32 1.28
C PRO A 36 -4.28 5.82 1.24
N THR A 37 -4.57 6.42 2.40
CA THR A 37 -4.80 7.86 2.49
C THR A 37 -3.50 8.61 2.22
N HIS A 38 -3.61 9.85 1.76
CA HIS A 38 -2.47 10.73 1.57
C HIS A 38 -1.58 10.81 2.82
N GLU A 39 -2.21 10.92 4.00
CA GLU A 39 -1.52 10.92 5.30
C GLU A 39 -0.73 9.63 5.53
N THR A 40 -1.33 8.45 5.28
CA THR A 40 -0.63 7.16 5.40
C THR A 40 0.56 7.07 4.46
N ILE A 41 0.47 7.62 3.25
CA ILE A 41 1.56 7.63 2.27
C ILE A 41 2.71 8.53 2.72
N HIS A 42 2.39 9.74 3.20
CA HIS A 42 3.40 10.67 3.74
C HIS A 42 4.11 10.08 4.97
N GLN A 43 3.36 9.49 5.89
CA GLN A 43 3.93 8.84 7.06
C GLN A 43 4.82 7.66 6.66
N SER A 44 4.36 6.83 5.72
CA SER A 44 5.17 5.71 5.20
C SER A 44 6.46 6.20 4.55
N CYS A 45 6.40 7.27 3.75
CA CYS A 45 7.59 7.88 3.14
C CYS A 45 8.55 8.42 4.21
N HIS A 46 8.03 9.05 5.27
CA HIS A 46 8.83 9.51 6.39
C HIS A 46 9.57 8.35 7.09
N ASP A 47 8.85 7.26 7.37
CA ASP A 47 9.43 6.08 8.01
C ASP A 47 10.51 5.44 7.12
N LEU A 48 10.30 5.37 5.80
CA LEU A 48 11.28 4.87 4.84
C LEU A 48 12.53 5.77 4.75
N LEU A 49 12.37 7.10 4.80
CA LEU A 49 13.52 8.02 4.88
C LEU A 49 14.34 7.79 6.14
N ARG A 50 13.67 7.53 7.27
CA ARG A 50 14.34 7.21 8.53
C ARG A 50 15.11 5.89 8.45
N VAL A 51 14.56 4.87 7.79
CA VAL A 51 15.28 3.63 7.47
C VAL A 51 16.48 3.89 6.59
N SER A 52 16.34 4.74 5.56
CA SER A 52 17.47 5.12 4.69
C SER A 52 18.61 5.79 5.46
N ALA A 53 18.31 6.73 6.37
CA ALA A 53 19.31 7.35 7.23
C ALA A 53 19.99 6.34 8.18
N GLY A 54 19.24 5.35 8.68
CA GLY A 54 19.79 4.24 9.44
C GLY A 54 20.76 3.38 8.61
N LEU A 55 20.40 3.07 7.37
CA LEU A 55 21.27 2.35 6.43
C LEU A 55 22.54 3.15 6.12
N GLU A 56 22.44 4.47 5.94
CA GLU A 56 23.59 5.35 5.74
C GLU A 56 24.58 5.27 6.91
N SER A 57 24.05 5.28 8.14
CA SER A 57 24.86 5.19 9.35
C SER A 57 25.56 3.83 9.47
N LEU A 58 24.88 2.74 9.07
CA LEU A 58 25.48 1.40 9.02
C LEU A 58 26.57 1.30 7.96
N LEU A 59 26.34 1.85 6.77
CA LEU A 59 27.35 1.88 5.71
C LEU A 59 28.59 2.64 6.16
N LEU A 60 28.43 3.81 6.77
CA LEU A 60 29.53 4.58 7.33
C LEU A 60 30.30 3.77 8.39
N LEU A 61 29.61 3.08 9.29
CA LEU A 61 30.28 2.24 10.28
C LEU A 61 31.09 1.11 9.63
N LEU A 62 30.55 0.48 8.58
CA LEU A 62 31.24 -0.58 7.85
C LEU A 62 32.46 -0.06 7.09
N GLU A 63 32.39 1.15 6.51
CA GLU A 63 33.54 1.81 5.89
C GLU A 63 34.63 2.12 6.93
N LEU A 64 34.25 2.63 8.11
CA LEU A 64 35.19 2.92 9.19
C LEU A 64 35.89 1.66 9.73
N GLN A 65 35.25 0.50 9.63
CA GLN A 65 35.77 -0.79 10.09
C GLN A 65 36.26 -1.69 8.93
N ALA A 66 36.39 -1.15 7.72
CA ALA A 66 36.69 -1.92 6.51
C ALA A 66 38.02 -2.69 6.58
N ASP A 67 39.03 -2.11 7.24
CA ASP A 67 40.37 -2.72 7.38
C ASP A 67 40.41 -3.83 8.44
N GLU A 68 39.43 -3.91 9.34
CA GLU A 68 39.42 -4.90 10.42
C GLU A 68 38.88 -6.27 9.97
N GLN A 69 37.92 -6.29 9.04
CA GLN A 69 37.35 -7.53 8.51
C GLN A 69 36.89 -7.40 7.06
N ALA A 70 37.33 -8.33 6.21
CA ALA A 70 36.88 -8.42 4.82
C ALA A 70 35.34 -8.60 4.68
N ALA A 71 34.67 -9.14 5.71
CA ALA A 71 33.22 -9.24 5.76
C ALA A 71 32.52 -7.87 5.73
N ASN A 72 33.15 -6.83 6.27
CA ASN A 72 32.59 -5.47 6.29
C ASN A 72 32.48 -4.89 4.88
N ASN A 73 33.49 -5.13 4.03
CA ASN A 73 33.45 -4.74 2.62
C ASN A 73 32.35 -5.49 1.86
N GLY A 74 32.17 -6.78 2.15
CA GLY A 74 31.09 -7.58 1.57
C GLY A 74 29.71 -7.06 1.98
N LEU A 75 29.51 -6.77 3.26
CA LEU A 75 28.25 -6.24 3.78
C LEU A 75 27.97 -4.83 3.24
N HIS A 76 29.00 -3.97 3.16
CA HIS A 76 28.88 -2.65 2.55
C HIS A 76 28.43 -2.74 1.09
N ALA A 77 29.06 -3.62 0.29
CA ALA A 77 28.70 -3.84 -1.10
C ALA A 77 27.26 -4.35 -1.31
N LEU A 78 26.70 -5.05 -0.32
CA LEU A 78 25.30 -5.52 -0.35
C LEU A 78 24.32 -4.43 0.10
N LEU A 79 24.66 -3.64 1.12
CA LEU A 79 23.76 -2.65 1.70
C LEU A 79 23.70 -1.34 0.89
N ALA A 80 24.80 -0.92 0.26
CA ALA A 80 24.85 0.34 -0.48
C ALA A 80 23.85 0.39 -1.66
N PRO A 81 23.74 -0.66 -2.51
CA PRO A 81 22.72 -0.71 -3.56
C PRO A 81 21.30 -0.71 -3.00
N LEU A 82 21.04 -1.40 -1.88
CA LEU A 82 19.72 -1.45 -1.26
C LEU A 82 19.27 -0.08 -0.74
N LYS A 83 20.18 0.67 -0.10
CA LYS A 83 19.91 2.06 0.30
C LYS A 83 19.58 2.91 -0.93
N GLN A 84 20.38 2.82 -1.99
CA GLN A 84 20.14 3.58 -3.22
C GLN A 84 18.78 3.26 -3.85
N GLN A 85 18.39 1.98 -3.87
CA GLN A 85 17.09 1.56 -4.37
C GLN A 85 15.94 2.10 -3.50
N LEU A 86 16.10 2.10 -2.17
CA LEU A 86 15.14 2.67 -1.24
C LEU A 86 14.98 4.18 -1.46
N ASP A 87 16.08 4.93 -1.55
CA ASP A 87 16.05 6.38 -1.80
C ASP A 87 15.32 6.70 -3.11
N GLN A 88 15.63 5.97 -4.18
CA GLN A 88 14.97 6.15 -5.46
C GLN A 88 13.47 5.83 -5.39
N ALA A 89 13.08 4.76 -4.68
CA ALA A 89 11.68 4.40 -4.52
C ALA A 89 10.90 5.48 -3.76
N VAL A 90 11.45 5.98 -2.65
CA VAL A 90 10.83 7.07 -1.87
C VAL A 90 10.71 8.34 -2.70
N ASN A 91 11.78 8.74 -3.41
CA ASN A 91 11.75 9.93 -4.27
C ASN A 91 10.68 9.82 -5.37
N ARG A 92 10.47 8.63 -5.95
CA ARG A 92 9.40 8.41 -6.94
C ARG A 92 8.01 8.58 -6.32
N VAL A 93 7.78 8.06 -5.11
CA VAL A 93 6.49 8.20 -4.42
C VAL A 93 6.24 9.66 -4.05
N GLN A 94 7.24 10.35 -3.49
CA GLN A 94 7.13 11.75 -3.12
C GLN A 94 6.89 12.66 -4.33
N ALA A 95 7.46 12.35 -5.50
CA ALA A 95 7.22 13.12 -6.73
C ALA A 95 5.77 13.03 -7.25
N LEU A 96 4.94 12.12 -6.73
CA LEU A 96 3.53 11.97 -7.10
C LEU A 96 2.58 12.84 -6.27
N TYR A 97 3.08 13.52 -5.22
CA TYR A 97 2.30 14.30 -4.25
C TYR A 97 2.89 15.70 -4.04
#